data_AF-A0AAW5T5A2-F1
#
_entry.id   AF-A0AAW5T5A2-F1
#
_cell.length_a   1.000
_cell.length_b   1.000
_cell.length_c   1.000
_cell.angle_alpha   90.00
_cell.angle_beta   90.00
_cell.angle_gamma   90.00
#
_symmetry.space_group_name_H-M   'P 1'
#
loop_
_entity.id
_entity.type
_entity.pdbx_description
1 polymer ?
#
loop_
_entity_poly.entity_id
_entity_poly.type
_entity_poly.pdbx_seq_one_letter_code
_entity_poly.pdbx_strand_id
1 'polypeptide(L)'
;MSAQLTEIRGGTTLAVPFGRPRVLPSKVLQYELNVVAADTADTVMSIGGWLFDRAMAGWRVNVAADEGGDGRALRILGLKTVGLNALWRSVESDSVAITAIGTSRAESGDHGLTLRDPVGDVIVFGSRAPGGFGGQVQRVQYHPSAAALAFKAHALAIAGADPGSSGAMETLFRCGRSSGLLDADLVPVC
;
A
#
# COMPACT_ATOMS: atom_id res chain seq x y z
N MET A 1 -47.85 38.05 -64.66
CA MET A 1 -48.55 37.54 -63.46
C MET A 1 -47.83 36.28 -62.99
N SER A 2 -47.24 36.39 -61.79
CA SER A 2 -46.80 35.34 -60.82
C SER A 2 -46.04 34.11 -61.34
N ALA A 3 -44.71 34.00 -61.19
CA ALA A 3 -43.88 33.82 -59.97
C ALA A 3 -43.73 32.34 -59.54
N GLN A 4 -42.47 31.90 -59.52
CA GLN A 4 -41.95 30.63 -59.00
C GLN A 4 -42.18 30.48 -57.49
N LEU A 5 -42.39 29.24 -57.03
CA LEU A 5 -41.81 28.50 -55.89
C LEU A 5 -42.52 27.12 -55.93
N THR A 6 -41.95 25.97 -55.55
CA THR A 6 -41.65 25.61 -54.15
C THR A 6 -40.69 24.41 -54.11
N GLU A 7 -39.53 24.65 -53.51
CA GLU A 7 -38.80 23.85 -52.52
C GLU A 7 -38.61 22.33 -52.69
N ILE A 8 -37.36 21.97 -52.98
CA ILE A 8 -36.78 20.66 -52.67
C ILE A 8 -36.39 20.65 -51.19
N ARG A 9 -37.14 19.87 -50.40
CA ARG A 9 -36.91 19.64 -48.97
C ARG A 9 -36.14 18.34 -48.79
N GLY A 10 -34.97 18.40 -48.15
CA GLY A 10 -34.20 17.20 -47.80
C GLY A 10 -32.84 17.55 -47.23
N GLY A 11 -32.84 18.15 -46.04
CA GLY A 11 -31.66 18.69 -45.38
C GLY A 11 -30.54 17.67 -45.19
N THR A 12 -29.34 18.09 -45.53
CA THR A 12 -28.08 17.47 -45.14
C THR A 12 -27.93 17.65 -43.63
N THR A 13 -28.34 16.65 -42.85
CA THR A 13 -27.98 16.59 -41.42
C THR A 13 -26.48 16.30 -41.35
N LEU A 14 -25.67 17.36 -41.25
CA LEU A 14 -24.32 17.26 -40.73
C LEU A 14 -24.44 16.83 -39.28
N ALA A 15 -24.35 15.52 -39.04
CA ALA A 15 -24.20 14.97 -37.72
C ALA A 15 -22.86 15.47 -37.16
N VAL A 16 -22.91 16.50 -36.32
CA VAL A 16 -21.75 16.92 -35.52
C VAL A 16 -21.56 15.82 -34.48
N PRO A 17 -20.46 15.05 -34.52
CA PRO A 17 -20.24 14.05 -33.50
C PRO A 17 -19.90 14.79 -32.20
N PHE A 18 -20.87 14.87 -31.29
CA PHE A 18 -20.63 15.24 -29.88
C PHE A 18 -19.90 14.12 -29.13
N GLY A 19 -18.97 13.44 -29.79
CA GLY A 19 -18.00 12.59 -29.12
C GLY A 19 -16.91 13.50 -28.58
N ARG A 20 -17.05 13.96 -27.33
CA ARG A 20 -15.88 14.46 -26.60
C ARG A 20 -14.82 13.35 -26.72
N PRO A 21 -13.61 13.63 -27.24
CA PRO A 21 -12.53 12.67 -27.20
C PRO A 21 -12.41 12.24 -25.74
N ARG A 22 -12.66 10.95 -25.48
CA ARG A 22 -12.37 10.37 -24.18
C ARG A 22 -10.85 10.40 -24.10
N VAL A 23 -10.31 11.48 -23.55
CA VAL A 23 -8.90 11.53 -23.17
C VAL A 23 -8.75 10.35 -22.23
N LEU A 24 -8.13 9.26 -22.71
CA LEU A 24 -7.70 8.20 -21.81
C LEU A 24 -6.85 8.92 -20.76
N PRO A 25 -7.13 8.72 -19.46
CA PRO A 25 -6.25 9.27 -18.45
C PRO A 25 -4.83 8.87 -18.82
N SER A 26 -3.94 9.85 -18.96
CA SER A 26 -2.51 9.60 -18.90
C SER A 26 -2.27 8.64 -17.74
N LYS A 27 -1.60 7.51 -18.02
CA LYS A 27 -1.51 6.35 -17.13
C LYS A 27 -1.27 6.81 -15.69
N VAL A 28 -2.25 6.56 -14.82
CA VAL A 28 -2.26 7.09 -13.46
C VAL A 28 -1.25 6.29 -12.64
N LEU A 29 -0.22 6.97 -12.13
CA LEU A 29 0.78 6.38 -11.24
C LEU A 29 0.07 5.75 -10.04
N GLN A 30 0.28 4.45 -9.81
CA GLN A 30 -0.30 3.74 -8.68
C GLN A 30 0.73 3.61 -7.55
N TYR A 31 0.32 3.88 -6.32
CA TYR A 31 1.15 3.67 -5.14
C TYR A 31 0.76 2.36 -4.47
N GLU A 32 1.73 1.46 -4.30
CA GLU A 32 1.52 0.15 -3.71
C GLU A 32 2.43 -0.05 -2.49
N LEU A 33 1.88 -0.68 -1.46
CA LEU A 33 2.61 -1.11 -0.27
C LEU A 33 2.42 -2.61 -0.10
N ASN A 34 3.50 -3.35 -0.31
CA ASN A 34 3.52 -4.81 -0.27
C ASN A 34 4.10 -5.27 1.07
N VAL A 35 3.29 -5.90 1.89
CA VAL A 35 3.65 -6.34 3.25
C VAL A 35 3.85 -7.84 3.25
N VAL A 36 4.98 -8.31 3.77
CA VAL A 36 5.26 -9.73 3.99
C VAL A 36 5.44 -9.97 5.48
N ALA A 37 4.59 -10.81 6.06
CA ALA A 37 4.57 -11.07 7.49
C ALA A 37 4.45 -12.57 7.80
N ALA A 38 4.97 -13.00 8.95
CA ALA A 38 4.68 -14.34 9.46
C ALA A 38 3.32 -14.39 10.14
N ASP A 39 3.02 -13.37 10.96
CA ASP A 39 1.82 -13.32 11.78
C ASP A 39 1.02 -12.03 11.59
N THR A 40 -0.31 -12.16 11.60
CA THR A 40 -1.23 -11.03 11.42
C THR A 40 -1.29 -10.15 12.67
N ALA A 41 -1.32 -10.73 13.86
CA ALA A 41 -1.41 -9.97 15.10
C ALA A 41 -0.15 -9.14 15.33
N ASP A 42 1.03 -9.71 15.08
CA ASP A 42 2.33 -9.01 15.13
C ASP A 42 2.40 -7.86 14.12
N THR A 43 1.86 -8.05 12.91
CA THR A 43 1.79 -6.99 11.89
C THR A 43 0.92 -5.83 12.35
N VAL A 44 -0.28 -6.13 12.83
CA VAL A 44 -1.22 -5.11 13.35
C VAL A 44 -0.61 -4.38 14.53
N MET A 45 0.02 -5.11 15.46
CA MET A 45 0.68 -4.56 16.64
C MET A 45 1.84 -3.64 16.26
N SER A 46 2.69 -4.06 15.34
CA SER A 46 3.91 -3.35 14.99
C SER A 46 3.67 -2.11 14.13
N ILE A 47 2.88 -2.24 13.06
CA ILE A 47 2.74 -1.18 12.03
C ILE A 47 1.30 -0.97 11.53
N GLY A 48 0.30 -1.52 12.24
CA GLY A 48 -1.09 -1.45 11.77
C GLY A 48 -1.60 -0.02 11.55
N GLY A 49 -1.09 0.95 12.32
CA GLY A 49 -1.45 2.35 12.18
C GLY A 49 -0.88 2.97 10.90
N TRP A 50 0.41 2.76 10.63
CA TRP A 50 1.05 3.16 9.38
C TRP A 50 0.39 2.56 8.15
N LEU A 51 0.04 1.28 8.20
CA LEU A 51 -0.67 0.61 7.10
C LEU A 51 -2.05 1.21 6.86
N PHE A 52 -2.80 1.52 7.93
CA PHE A 52 -4.11 2.16 7.83
C PHE A 52 -4.01 3.54 7.20
N ASP A 53 -3.10 4.39 7.67
CA ASP A 53 -2.95 5.75 7.14
C ASP A 53 -2.51 5.73 5.67
N ARG A 54 -1.70 4.75 5.25
CA ARG A 54 -1.37 4.55 3.82
C ARG A 54 -2.60 4.13 3.00
N ALA A 55 -3.39 3.18 3.50
CA ALA A 55 -4.62 2.77 2.85
C ALA A 55 -5.60 3.97 2.72
N MET A 56 -5.74 4.77 3.77
CA MET A 56 -6.56 5.99 3.78
C MET A 56 -6.03 7.09 2.86
N ALA A 57 -4.70 7.14 2.64
CA ALA A 57 -4.07 8.00 1.64
C ALA A 57 -4.24 7.48 0.20
N GLY A 58 -4.99 6.40 -0.02
CA GLY A 58 -5.29 5.83 -1.33
C GLY A 58 -4.25 4.84 -1.86
N TRP A 59 -3.29 4.41 -1.04
CA TRP A 59 -2.31 3.39 -1.43
C TRP A 59 -2.97 2.02 -1.47
N ARG A 60 -2.57 1.19 -2.44
CA ARG A 60 -2.95 -0.22 -2.45
C ARG A 60 -2.05 -0.99 -1.48
N VAL A 61 -2.58 -1.34 -0.32
CA VAL A 61 -1.84 -2.10 0.69
C VAL A 61 -2.18 -3.58 0.59
N ASN A 62 -1.22 -4.38 0.13
CA ASN A 62 -1.34 -5.82 -0.03
C ASN A 62 -0.54 -6.52 1.06
N VAL A 63 -1.11 -7.53 1.71
CA VAL A 63 -0.48 -8.27 2.82
C VAL A 63 -0.43 -9.75 2.48
N ALA A 64 0.78 -10.30 2.44
CA ALA A 64 1.04 -11.73 2.43
C ALA A 64 1.46 -12.17 3.83
N ALA A 65 0.52 -12.78 4.56
CA ALA A 65 0.75 -13.42 5.85
C ALA A 65 0.55 -14.94 5.72
N ASP A 66 1.17 -15.73 6.60
CA ASP A 66 0.89 -17.17 6.64
C ASP A 66 -0.56 -17.43 7.09
N GLU A 67 -1.12 -18.58 6.68
CA GLU A 67 -2.57 -18.89 6.74
C GLU A 67 -3.18 -19.01 8.16
N GLY A 68 -2.52 -18.54 9.22
CA GLY A 68 -3.00 -18.65 10.60
C GLY A 68 -3.76 -17.44 11.16
N GLY A 69 -3.75 -16.29 10.48
CA GLY A 69 -4.29 -15.03 11.02
C GLY A 69 -5.75 -14.75 10.66
N ASP A 70 -6.49 -14.09 11.56
CA ASP A 70 -7.82 -13.56 11.23
C ASP A 70 -7.71 -12.40 10.24
N GLY A 71 -7.89 -12.70 8.94
CA GLY A 71 -7.91 -11.71 7.87
C GLY A 71 -8.98 -10.61 8.04
N ARG A 72 -9.93 -10.76 8.97
CA ARG A 72 -10.85 -9.68 9.36
C ARG A 72 -10.12 -8.51 10.02
N ALA A 73 -9.09 -8.77 10.83
CA ALA A 73 -8.27 -7.73 11.45
C ALA A 73 -7.60 -6.85 10.39
N LEU A 74 -7.04 -7.46 9.35
CA LEU A 74 -6.44 -6.74 8.22
C LEU A 74 -7.47 -5.97 7.40
N ARG A 75 -8.67 -6.53 7.20
CA ARG A 75 -9.77 -5.84 6.50
C ARG A 75 -10.27 -4.60 7.22
N ILE A 76 -10.28 -4.61 8.56
CA ILE A 76 -10.63 -3.41 9.36
C ILE A 76 -9.66 -2.27 9.08
N LEU A 77 -8.39 -2.59 8.86
CA LEU A 77 -7.37 -1.62 8.52
C LEU A 77 -7.40 -1.19 7.03
N GLY A 78 -8.37 -1.68 6.24
CA GLY A 78 -8.46 -1.39 4.81
C GLY A 78 -7.45 -2.16 3.95
N LEU A 79 -6.85 -3.23 4.48
CA LEU A 79 -5.76 -3.97 3.83
C LEU A 79 -6.29 -5.17 3.05
N LYS A 80 -5.61 -5.50 1.95
CA LYS A 80 -5.95 -6.64 1.10
C LYS A 80 -5.01 -7.82 1.39
N THR A 81 -5.56 -8.94 1.85
CA THR A 81 -4.80 -10.19 2.00
C THR A 81 -4.60 -10.85 0.64
N VAL A 82 -3.36 -11.17 0.30
CA VAL A 82 -2.98 -11.85 -0.96
C VAL A 82 -1.96 -12.94 -0.68
N GLY A 83 -1.92 -13.98 -1.50
CA GLY A 83 -0.84 -14.97 -1.44
C GLY A 83 0.51 -14.35 -1.86
N LEU A 84 1.62 -14.88 -1.36
CA LEU A 84 2.96 -14.35 -1.63
C LEU A 84 3.26 -14.22 -3.14
N ASN A 85 2.89 -15.21 -3.94
CA ASN A 85 3.07 -15.18 -5.40
C ASN A 85 2.25 -14.09 -6.12
N ALA A 86 1.14 -13.65 -5.53
CA ALA A 86 0.30 -12.59 -6.10
C ALA A 86 0.84 -11.19 -5.74
N LEU A 87 1.44 -11.05 -4.55
CA LEU A 87 2.08 -9.82 -4.08
C LEU A 87 3.12 -9.30 -5.09
N TRP A 88 3.98 -10.20 -5.58
CA TRP A 88 5.07 -9.86 -6.50
C TRP A 88 4.63 -9.68 -7.96
N ARG A 89 3.43 -10.12 -8.32
CA ARG A 89 2.88 -9.92 -9.68
C ARG A 89 2.22 -8.55 -9.85
N SER A 90 1.94 -7.84 -8.76
CA SER A 90 1.21 -6.57 -8.76
C SER A 90 2.02 -5.38 -9.30
N VAL A 91 3.34 -5.50 -9.41
CA VAL A 91 4.20 -4.42 -9.91
C VAL A 91 4.00 -4.24 -11.41
N GLU A 92 2.98 -3.46 -11.76
CA GLU A 92 2.78 -2.94 -13.10
C GLU A 92 3.87 -1.92 -13.42
N SER A 93 4.25 -1.77 -14.70
CA SER A 93 5.36 -0.89 -15.12
C SER A 93 5.20 0.60 -14.75
N ASP A 94 4.02 1.03 -14.27
CA ASP A 94 3.74 2.41 -13.81
C ASP A 94 3.25 2.45 -12.36
N SER A 95 3.74 1.53 -11.53
CA SER A 95 3.51 1.52 -10.09
C SER A 95 4.78 1.88 -9.34
N VAL A 96 4.61 2.65 -8.26
CA VAL A 96 5.64 2.90 -7.26
C VAL A 96 5.34 2.00 -6.08
N ALA A 97 6.22 1.05 -5.80
CA ALA A 97 6.03 0.05 -4.77
C ALA A 97 7.00 0.26 -3.60
N ILE A 98 6.48 0.13 -2.39
CA ILE A 98 7.25 0.02 -1.16
C ILE A 98 7.05 -1.39 -0.63
N THR A 99 8.11 -2.01 -0.12
CA THR A 99 8.02 -3.34 0.48
C THR A 99 8.26 -3.25 1.97
N ALA A 100 7.31 -3.77 2.77
CA ALA A 100 7.43 -3.90 4.21
C ALA A 100 7.60 -5.38 4.59
N ILE A 101 8.64 -5.72 5.37
CA ILE A 101 8.96 -7.10 5.73
C ILE A 101 9.00 -7.24 7.26
N GLY A 102 8.29 -8.21 7.81
CA GLY A 102 8.36 -8.54 9.23
C GLY A 102 9.73 -9.12 9.60
N THR A 103 10.28 -8.76 10.76
CA THR A 103 11.62 -9.22 11.19
C THR A 103 11.75 -10.73 11.24
N SER A 104 10.70 -11.44 11.66
CA SER A 104 10.63 -12.90 11.67
C SER A 104 10.82 -13.52 10.27
N ARG A 105 10.33 -12.85 9.22
CA ARG A 105 10.52 -13.28 7.83
C ARG A 105 11.89 -12.92 7.30
N ALA A 106 12.41 -11.75 7.67
CA ALA A 106 13.75 -11.31 7.27
C ALA A 106 14.85 -12.25 7.80
N GLU A 107 14.72 -12.74 9.04
CA GLU A 107 15.72 -13.59 9.69
C GLU A 107 15.62 -15.07 9.29
N SER A 108 14.46 -15.52 8.80
CA SER A 108 14.26 -16.93 8.40
C SER A 108 15.09 -17.34 7.18
N GLY A 109 15.82 -16.43 6.53
CA GLY A 109 16.67 -16.74 5.38
C GLY A 109 15.90 -17.26 4.17
N ASP A 110 14.58 -17.06 4.14
CA ASP A 110 13.76 -17.39 2.97
C ASP A 110 14.11 -16.40 1.86
N HIS A 111 15.17 -16.77 1.13
CA HIS A 111 15.78 -15.94 0.12
C HIS A 111 14.81 -15.56 -0.99
N GLY A 112 13.65 -16.21 -1.13
CA GLY A 112 12.59 -15.81 -2.08
C GLY A 112 12.12 -14.36 -1.90
N LEU A 113 12.26 -13.77 -0.70
CA LEU A 113 11.93 -12.38 -0.39
C LEU A 113 13.08 -11.40 -0.67
N THR A 114 14.33 -11.89 -0.61
CA THR A 114 15.55 -11.14 -0.95
C THR A 114 15.98 -11.31 -2.42
N LEU A 115 15.42 -12.28 -3.14
CA LEU A 115 15.82 -12.67 -4.50
C LEU A 115 15.07 -11.90 -5.60
N ARG A 116 13.94 -11.28 -5.29
CA ARG A 116 13.43 -10.18 -6.13
C ARG A 116 14.00 -8.90 -5.56
N ASP A 117 15.08 -8.42 -6.18
CA ASP A 117 15.60 -7.06 -6.04
C ASP A 117 14.40 -6.11 -5.91
N PRO A 118 14.05 -5.65 -4.70
CA PRO A 118 12.87 -4.85 -4.52
C PRO A 118 13.15 -3.54 -5.23
N VAL A 119 12.50 -3.35 -6.38
CA VAL A 119 12.54 -2.08 -7.09
C VAL A 119 11.80 -1.07 -6.21
N GLY A 120 12.51 -0.41 -5.30
CA GLY A 120 11.95 0.60 -4.39
C GLY A 120 12.45 0.52 -2.95
N ASP A 121 11.82 1.32 -2.09
CA ASP A 121 12.17 1.40 -0.67
C ASP A 121 11.75 0.14 0.11
N VAL A 122 12.66 -0.38 0.93
CA VAL A 122 12.40 -1.49 1.84
C VAL A 122 12.31 -0.99 3.27
N ILE A 123 11.18 -1.31 3.90
CA ILE A 123 10.92 -1.15 5.31
C ILE A 123 10.93 -2.52 5.97
N VAL A 124 11.54 -2.61 7.14
CA VAL A 124 11.42 -3.76 8.04
C VAL A 124 10.67 -3.32 9.29
N PHE A 125 9.78 -4.17 9.80
CA PHE A 125 9.01 -3.90 11.00
C PHE A 125 9.01 -5.07 11.96
N GLY A 126 8.81 -4.78 13.23
CA GLY A 126 8.84 -5.75 14.32
C GLY A 126 9.58 -5.21 15.53
N SER A 127 9.73 -6.07 16.53
CA SER A 127 10.28 -5.69 17.84
C SER A 127 11.81 -5.52 17.87
N ARG A 128 12.54 -5.95 16.83
CA ARG A 128 14.01 -5.86 16.76
C ARG A 128 14.47 -5.36 15.39
N ALA A 129 15.66 -4.74 15.35
CA ALA A 129 16.30 -4.44 14.08
C ALA A 129 16.68 -5.76 13.38
N PRO A 130 16.54 -5.86 12.04
CA PRO A 130 16.88 -7.08 11.33
C PRO A 130 18.38 -7.36 11.40
N GLY A 131 18.75 -8.60 11.76
CA GLY A 131 20.10 -9.10 11.53
C GLY A 131 20.34 -9.41 10.05
N GLY A 132 21.54 -9.15 9.52
CA GLY A 132 21.95 -9.64 8.20
C GLY A 132 21.62 -8.77 6.99
N PHE A 133 20.97 -7.60 7.15
CA PHE A 133 20.94 -6.62 6.06
C PHE A 133 22.32 -5.97 5.92
N GLY A 134 23.01 -6.22 4.79
CA GLY A 134 24.36 -5.69 4.53
C GLY A 134 24.46 -4.17 4.28
N GLY A 135 23.37 -3.42 4.46
CA GLY A 135 23.29 -1.97 4.23
C GLY A 135 23.07 -1.18 5.52
N GLN A 136 23.08 0.16 5.42
CA GLN A 136 22.69 1.02 6.55
C GLN A 136 21.22 0.74 6.91
N VAL A 137 21.00 0.33 8.15
CA VAL A 137 19.67 0.17 8.75
C VAL A 137 19.41 1.40 9.61
N GLN A 138 18.39 2.19 9.24
CA GLN A 138 18.00 3.38 10.01
C GLN A 138 16.70 3.11 10.76
N ARG A 139 16.72 3.26 12.08
CA ARG A 139 15.50 3.21 12.90
C ARG A 139 14.70 4.49 12.69
N VAL A 140 13.41 4.35 12.43
CA VAL A 140 12.47 5.46 12.27
C VAL A 140 11.23 5.22 13.11
N GLN A 141 10.62 6.31 13.56
CA GLN A 141 9.36 6.32 14.28
C GLN A 141 8.26 6.91 13.40
N TYR A 142 7.10 6.29 13.47
CA TYR A 142 5.87 6.78 12.87
C TYR A 142 4.86 7.12 13.96
N HIS A 143 4.16 8.23 13.79
CA HIS A 143 3.04 8.63 14.64
C HIS A 143 1.74 8.34 13.90
N PRO A 144 0.99 7.30 14.27
CA PRO A 144 -0.29 7.02 13.65
C PRO A 144 -1.29 8.14 13.89
N SER A 145 -2.16 8.39 12.92
CA SER A 145 -3.29 9.29 13.09
C SER A 145 -4.24 8.80 14.20
N ALA A 146 -5.09 9.70 14.71
CA ALA A 146 -6.10 9.32 15.70
C ALA A 146 -7.06 8.24 15.16
N ALA A 147 -7.39 8.29 13.86
CA ALA A 147 -8.17 7.25 13.21
C ALA A 147 -7.40 5.93 13.16
N ALA A 148 -6.12 5.97 12.76
CA ALA A 148 -5.27 4.79 12.72
C ALA A 148 -5.17 4.10 14.09
N LEU A 149 -5.01 4.86 15.18
CA LEU A 149 -4.99 4.31 16.55
C LEU A 149 -6.33 3.62 16.90
N ALA A 150 -7.46 4.23 16.57
CA ALA A 150 -8.78 3.65 16.85
C ALA A 150 -9.04 2.35 16.06
N PHE A 151 -8.75 2.35 14.76
CA PHE A 151 -8.91 1.16 13.90
C PHE A 151 -7.91 0.07 14.26
N LYS A 152 -6.66 0.42 14.62
CA LYS A 152 -5.65 -0.51 15.14
C LYS A 152 -6.11 -1.18 16.43
N ALA A 153 -6.61 -0.42 17.40
CA ALA A 153 -7.14 -0.99 18.64
C ALA A 153 -8.27 -2.01 18.36
N HIS A 154 -9.15 -1.71 17.41
CA HIS A 154 -10.22 -2.62 17.01
C HIS A 154 -9.68 -3.88 16.30
N ALA A 155 -8.70 -3.72 15.40
CA ALA A 155 -8.06 -4.85 14.72
C ALA A 155 -7.31 -5.76 15.71
N LEU A 156 -6.63 -5.19 16.71
CA LEU A 156 -5.95 -5.95 17.78
C LEU A 156 -6.93 -6.78 18.61
N ALA A 157 -8.07 -6.19 18.97
CA ALA A 157 -9.11 -6.90 19.73
C ALA A 157 -9.64 -8.13 18.96
N ILE A 158 -9.76 -8.04 17.64
CA ILE A 158 -10.18 -9.18 16.80
C ILE A 158 -9.05 -10.21 16.66
N ALA A 159 -7.81 -9.76 16.54
CA ALA A 159 -6.64 -10.63 16.49
C ALA A 159 -6.34 -11.34 17.83
N GLY A 160 -7.11 -11.08 18.89
CA GLY A 160 -6.93 -11.68 20.21
C GLY A 160 -5.73 -11.10 20.98
N ALA A 161 -5.21 -9.95 20.54
CA ALA A 161 -4.13 -9.25 21.22
C ALA A 161 -4.65 -8.40 22.38
N ASP A 162 -3.79 -8.15 23.37
CA ASP A 162 -4.13 -7.31 24.53
C ASP A 162 -4.46 -5.86 24.07
N PRO A 163 -5.62 -5.29 24.45
CA PRO A 163 -6.00 -3.91 24.12
C PRO A 163 -5.00 -2.85 24.59
N GLY A 164 -4.11 -3.15 25.55
CA GLY A 164 -3.02 -2.26 25.98
C GLY A 164 -1.83 -2.17 25.01
N SER A 165 -1.79 -2.97 23.95
CA SER A 165 -0.63 -3.13 23.06
C SER A 165 -0.58 -2.12 21.90
N SER A 166 -1.56 -1.22 21.77
CA SER A 166 -1.51 -0.13 20.79
C SER A 166 -0.61 1.00 21.29
N GLY A 167 0.70 0.87 21.09
CA GLY A 167 1.64 1.97 21.33
C GLY A 167 1.27 3.22 20.51
N ALA A 168 1.48 4.41 21.09
CA ALA A 168 1.23 5.69 20.44
C ALA A 168 2.22 5.99 19.29
N MET A 169 3.33 5.26 19.23
CA MET A 169 4.32 5.33 18.17
C MET A 169 4.61 3.93 17.64
N GLU A 170 4.88 3.86 16.34
CA GLU A 170 5.29 2.63 15.66
C GLU A 170 6.76 2.75 15.27
N THR A 171 7.53 1.69 15.52
CA THR A 171 8.95 1.65 15.12
C THR A 171 9.09 0.86 13.84
N LEU A 172 9.79 1.44 12.87
CA LEU A 172 10.16 0.79 11.62
C LEU A 172 11.67 0.93 11.39
N PHE A 173 12.21 0.12 10.50
CA PHE A 173 13.61 0.12 10.12
C PHE A 173 13.70 0.28 8.61
N ARG A 174 14.36 1.33 8.14
CA ARG A 174 14.64 1.52 6.71
C ARG A 174 15.91 0.77 6.35
N CYS A 175 15.86 0.03 5.25
CA CYS A 175 17.00 -0.71 4.74
C CYS A 175 17.35 -0.24 3.32
N GLY A 176 18.60 0.14 3.09
CA GLY A 176 19.06 0.57 1.76
C GLY A 176 18.98 2.08 1.53
N ARG A 177 19.01 2.50 0.27
CA ARG A 177 18.96 3.92 -0.12
C ARG A 177 17.51 4.37 -0.25
N SER A 178 17.10 5.35 0.57
CA SER A 178 15.79 5.99 0.49
C SER A 178 15.60 6.67 -0.87
N SER A 179 14.51 6.37 -1.54
CA SER A 179 14.04 7.08 -2.74
C SER A 179 13.28 8.36 -2.40
N GLY A 180 13.11 8.67 -1.11
CA GLY A 180 12.40 9.86 -0.60
C GLY A 180 10.90 9.69 -0.44
N LEU A 181 10.31 8.58 -0.93
CA LEU A 181 8.87 8.30 -0.85
C LEU A 181 8.34 8.16 0.58
N LEU A 182 9.25 7.89 1.52
CA LEU A 182 8.96 7.62 2.92
C LEU A 182 9.27 8.80 3.84
N ASP A 183 9.87 9.87 3.33
CA ASP A 183 10.52 10.92 4.14
C ASP A 183 9.57 11.94 4.76
N ALA A 184 8.34 12.08 4.26
CA ALA A 184 7.41 13.07 4.78
C ALA A 184 6.89 12.73 6.20
N ASP A 185 6.75 11.43 6.53
CA ASP A 185 6.00 11.00 7.72
C ASP A 185 6.82 10.15 8.71
N LEU A 186 8.03 9.73 8.35
CA LEU A 186 8.89 8.89 9.20
C LEU A 186 10.01 9.73 9.81
N VAL A 187 10.04 9.79 11.14
CA VAL A 187 11.03 10.58 11.88
C VAL A 187 12.23 9.68 12.23
N PRO A 188 13.47 10.03 11.84
CA PRO A 188 14.66 9.32 12.26
C PRO A 188 14.79 9.28 13.79
N VAL A 189 15.15 8.13 14.34
CA VAL A 189 15.54 7.99 15.74
C VAL A 189 17.07 7.93 15.78
N CYS A 190 17.68 8.89 16.46
CA CYS A 190 19.13 8.95 16.70
C CYS A 190 19.56 7.96 17.79
#